data_AF-A0A815NV29-F1
#
_entry.id   AF-A0A815NV29-F1
#
_cell.length_a   1.000
_cell.length_b   1.000
_cell.length_c   1.000
_cell.angle_alpha   90.00
_cell.angle_beta   90.00
_cell.angle_gamma   90.00
#
_symmetry.space_group_name_H-M   'P 1'
#
loop_
_entity.id
_entity.type
_entity.pdbx_description
1 polymer ?
#
loop_
_entity_poly.entity_id
_entity_poly.type
_entity_poly.pdbx_seq_one_letter_code
_entity_poly.pdbx_strand_id
1 'polypeptide(L)'
;MNDIPTHTEHGLFADDTALWTSSNTMTYLSSRLQQSVDAFESWCKSWKLKLQPTKTEMIHFTIHPRKKYKHPVEVKVDNTIIKPLDHTRYLGVIIDKQLNWRRHLDHIETKIAPRIGLLRYLSRTAYEPNSRTMINIFKSIARTIIIYGYPVLLTADRNVWNRIQIIQNKALRAALGLPMYTSVEYIHKISNIPKIKDYATTLLKQSIQTATTNNAITSKKHLQDILENIL
;
A
#
# COMPACT_ATOMS: atom_id res chain seq x y z
N MET A 1 21.11 -12.17 -4.15
CA MET A 1 21.98 -11.19 -3.49
C MET A 1 22.48 -11.84 -2.22
N ASN A 2 23.66 -12.48 -2.26
CA ASN A 2 24.07 -13.41 -1.21
C ASN A 2 24.84 -12.74 -0.06
N ASP A 3 25.19 -11.47 -0.24
CA ASP A 3 26.05 -10.72 0.70
C ASP A 3 25.26 -9.88 1.72
N ILE A 4 23.91 -9.89 1.67
CA ILE A 4 23.10 -9.21 2.68
C ILE A 4 23.19 -10.00 4.00
N PRO A 5 23.44 -9.33 5.14
CA PRO A 5 23.47 -9.99 6.45
C PRO A 5 22.16 -10.73 6.78
N THR A 6 22.27 -11.88 7.45
CA THR A 6 21.12 -12.75 7.77
C THR A 6 20.08 -12.10 8.67
N HIS A 7 20.44 -11.06 9.43
CA HIS A 7 19.51 -10.30 10.29
C HIS A 7 18.67 -9.27 9.52
N THR A 8 18.79 -9.21 8.19
CA THR A 8 18.10 -8.23 7.34
C THR A 8 17.27 -8.91 6.29
N GLU A 9 16.00 -8.52 6.27
CA GLU A 9 15.09 -8.87 5.21
C GLU A 9 15.11 -7.77 4.14
N HIS A 10 14.80 -8.15 2.91
CA HIS A 10 14.86 -7.24 1.77
C HIS A 10 13.78 -7.53 0.75
N GLY A 11 13.40 -6.48 0.03
CA GLY A 11 12.42 -6.50 -1.04
C GLY A 11 12.99 -5.79 -2.24
N LEU A 12 12.88 -6.42 -3.40
CA LEU A 12 13.39 -5.90 -4.67
C LEU A 12 12.24 -5.79 -5.66
N PHE A 13 12.13 -4.63 -6.29
CA PHE A 13 11.21 -4.42 -7.39
C PHE A 13 11.82 -3.44 -8.39
N ALA A 14 12.24 -3.94 -9.55
CA ALA A 14 13.01 -3.16 -10.52
C ALA A 14 14.23 -2.47 -9.85
N ASP A 15 14.28 -1.14 -9.86
CA ASP A 15 15.31 -0.32 -9.20
C ASP A 15 14.99 0.01 -7.73
N ASP A 16 13.73 -0.16 -7.30
CA ASP A 16 13.33 0.07 -5.92
C ASP A 16 13.79 -1.10 -5.03
N THR A 17 14.63 -0.79 -4.03
CA THR A 17 15.08 -1.74 -3.02
C THR A 17 14.67 -1.27 -1.63
N ALA A 18 14.06 -2.17 -0.86
CA ALA A 18 13.78 -1.97 0.56
C ALA A 18 14.63 -2.94 1.40
N LEU A 19 15.25 -2.42 2.45
CA LEU A 19 15.96 -3.18 3.47
C LEU A 19 15.28 -2.92 4.82
N TRP A 20 15.01 -3.97 5.60
CA TRP A 20 14.46 -3.81 6.94
C TRP A 20 15.04 -4.82 7.94
N THR A 21 15.13 -4.39 9.18
CA THR A 21 15.59 -5.20 10.30
C THR A 21 14.88 -4.75 11.58
N SER A 22 14.83 -5.62 12.58
CA SER A 22 14.20 -5.38 13.87
C SER A 22 15.18 -5.62 15.01
N SER A 23 15.02 -4.86 16.09
CA SER A 23 15.81 -5.02 17.32
C SER A 23 15.08 -4.38 18.50
N ASN A 24 15.37 -4.89 19.70
CA ASN A 24 14.82 -4.36 20.95
C ASN A 24 15.52 -3.08 21.42
N THR A 25 16.70 -2.76 20.85
CA THR A 25 17.48 -1.57 21.23
C THR A 25 17.86 -0.75 20.01
N MET A 26 17.80 0.57 20.16
CA MET A 26 18.08 1.52 19.07
C MET A 26 19.51 1.44 18.53
N THR A 27 20.48 1.18 19.41
CA THR A 27 21.89 1.05 19.05
C THR A 27 22.13 -0.16 18.16
N TYR A 28 21.60 -1.33 18.56
CA TYR A 28 21.64 -2.55 17.75
C TYR A 28 20.86 -2.40 16.46
N LEU A 29 19.70 -1.74 16.48
CA LEU A 29 18.91 -1.46 15.28
C LEU A 29 19.72 -0.65 14.26
N SER A 30 20.34 0.44 14.69
CA SER A 30 21.14 1.32 13.83
C SER A 30 22.38 0.60 13.30
N SER A 31 23.08 -0.15 14.16
CA SER A 31 24.26 -0.94 13.76
C SER A 31 23.90 -2.01 12.73
N ARG A 32 22.84 -2.78 12.97
CA ARG A 32 22.35 -3.81 12.03
C ARG A 32 21.95 -3.22 10.69
N LEU A 33 21.22 -2.11 10.70
CA LEU A 33 20.76 -1.45 9.49
C LEU A 33 21.96 -0.87 8.70
N GLN A 34 22.94 -0.27 9.38
CA GLN A 34 24.16 0.24 8.75
C GLN A 34 24.97 -0.88 8.11
N GLN A 35 25.21 -2.00 8.82
CA GLN A 35 25.91 -3.16 8.26
C GLN A 35 25.26 -3.67 6.97
N SER A 36 23.93 -3.66 6.92
CA SER A 36 23.19 -4.12 5.75
C SER A 36 23.24 -3.14 4.59
N VAL A 37 23.21 -1.84 4.89
CA VAL A 37 23.43 -0.80 3.89
C VAL A 37 24.85 -0.84 3.34
N ASP A 38 25.86 -1.04 4.19
CA ASP A 38 27.27 -1.13 3.77
C ASP A 38 27.50 -2.36 2.86
N ALA A 39 26.89 -3.49 3.20
CA ALA A 39 26.92 -4.69 2.37
C ALA A 39 26.20 -4.46 1.04
N PHE A 40 25.02 -3.81 1.06
CA PHE A 40 24.26 -3.46 -0.13
C PHE A 40 25.05 -2.50 -1.04
N GLU A 41 25.70 -1.49 -0.46
CA GLU A 41 26.53 -0.52 -1.19
C GLU A 41 27.75 -1.21 -1.82
N SER A 42 28.40 -2.13 -1.11
CA SER A 42 29.53 -2.91 -1.62
C SER A 42 29.11 -3.81 -2.80
N TRP A 43 27.93 -4.43 -2.68
CA TRP A 43 27.34 -5.18 -3.78
C TRP A 43 27.04 -4.27 -4.97
N CYS A 44 26.36 -3.13 -4.78
CA CYS A 44 26.09 -2.17 -5.86
C CYS A 44 27.35 -1.72 -6.58
N LYS A 45 28.43 -1.39 -5.84
CA LYS A 45 29.74 -1.03 -6.40
C LYS A 45 30.32 -2.14 -7.28
N SER A 46 30.22 -3.39 -6.83
CA SER A 46 30.67 -4.57 -7.60
C SER A 46 29.93 -4.72 -8.93
N TRP A 47 28.66 -4.32 -8.95
CA TRP A 47 27.80 -4.33 -10.14
C TRP A 47 27.76 -3.00 -10.89
N LYS A 48 28.63 -2.04 -10.55
CA LYS A 48 28.70 -0.69 -11.14
C LYS A 48 27.38 0.09 -11.05
N LEU A 49 26.57 -0.20 -10.03
CA LEU A 49 25.36 0.52 -9.68
C LEU A 49 25.69 1.64 -8.69
N LYS A 50 25.12 2.82 -8.91
CA LYS A 50 25.27 3.97 -8.01
C LYS A 50 24.00 4.16 -7.20
N LEU A 51 24.14 4.18 -5.88
CA LEU A 51 23.05 4.56 -4.97
C LEU A 51 22.80 6.06 -5.06
N GLN A 52 21.54 6.45 -4.91
CA GLN A 52 21.13 7.85 -4.94
C GLN A 52 20.59 8.25 -3.56
N PRO A 53 21.44 8.77 -2.65
CA PRO A 53 21.05 9.06 -1.26
C PRO A 53 19.86 10.02 -1.15
N THR A 54 19.73 10.95 -2.11
CA THR A 54 18.62 11.93 -2.15
C THR A 54 17.26 11.29 -2.46
N LYS A 55 17.23 10.09 -3.03
CA LYS A 55 16.02 9.29 -3.25
C LYS A 55 15.81 8.24 -2.16
N THR A 56 16.81 8.01 -1.30
CA THR A 56 16.73 7.02 -0.23
C THR A 56 15.94 7.59 0.94
N GLU A 57 14.81 6.95 1.24
CA GLU A 57 13.97 7.29 2.38
C GLU A 57 14.13 6.23 3.47
N MET A 58 14.11 6.65 4.73
CA MET A 58 14.10 5.76 5.88
C MET A 58 12.86 6.02 6.72
N ILE A 59 12.22 4.97 7.20
CA ILE A 59 11.14 5.04 8.18
C ILE A 59 11.46 4.12 9.35
N HIS A 60 11.12 4.57 10.55
CA HIS A 60 11.33 3.81 11.78
C HIS A 60 9.98 3.50 12.44
N PHE A 61 9.68 2.22 12.59
CA PHE A 61 8.48 1.73 13.25
C PHE A 61 8.77 1.39 14.72
N THR A 62 7.87 1.81 15.60
CA THR A 62 7.97 1.52 17.03
C THR A 62 6.58 1.47 17.66
N ILE A 63 6.44 0.70 18.74
CA ILE A 63 5.24 0.66 19.57
C ILE A 63 4.98 2.03 20.24
N HIS A 64 6.01 2.87 20.38
CA HIS A 64 5.92 4.20 21.00
C HIS A 64 6.20 5.33 19.98
N PRO A 65 5.35 5.53 18.96
CA PRO A 65 5.65 6.42 17.82
C PRO A 65 5.68 7.91 18.17
N ARG A 66 5.23 8.30 19.37
CA ARG A 66 5.30 9.67 19.91
C ARG A 66 6.53 9.89 20.80
N LYS A 67 7.23 8.83 21.19
CA LYS A 67 8.42 8.94 22.04
C LYS A 67 9.55 9.53 21.21
N LYS A 68 10.11 10.65 21.67
CA LYS A 68 11.36 11.18 21.13
C LYS A 68 12.50 10.38 21.73
N TYR A 69 13.25 9.70 20.87
CA TYR A 69 14.45 8.99 21.29
C TYR A 69 15.62 9.97 21.31
N LYS A 70 16.43 9.94 22.38
CA LYS A 70 17.62 10.79 22.53
C LYS A 70 18.64 10.53 21.41
N HIS A 71 18.69 9.30 20.92
CA HIS A 71 19.49 8.87 19.78
C HIS A 71 18.53 8.23 18.76
N PRO A 72 18.09 8.95 17.72
CA PRO A 72 17.29 8.36 16.65
C PRO A 72 18.14 7.38 15.83
N VAL A 73 17.48 6.45 15.11
CA VAL A 73 18.17 5.64 14.09
C VAL A 73 18.70 6.59 13.03
N GLU A 74 19.99 6.52 12.75
CA GLU A 74 20.63 7.23 11.66
C GLU A 74 21.47 6.23 10.87
N VAL A 75 21.39 6.31 9.55
CA VAL A 75 22.15 5.47 8.63
C VAL A 75 22.82 6.34 7.59
N LYS A 76 24.03 5.98 7.22
CA LYS A 76 24.80 6.65 6.16
C LYS A 76 24.72 5.84 4.88
N VAL A 77 24.39 6.51 3.78
CA VAL A 77 24.39 5.96 2.42
C VAL A 77 25.26 6.89 1.57
N ASP A 78 26.35 6.38 0.98
CA ASP A 78 27.29 7.20 0.19
C ASP A 78 27.69 8.51 0.92
N ASN A 79 28.17 8.35 2.17
CA ASN A 79 28.51 9.44 3.11
C ASN A 79 27.40 10.44 3.47
N THR A 80 26.17 10.22 3.01
CA THR A 80 25.02 11.08 3.34
C THR A 80 24.21 10.47 4.48
N ILE A 81 23.92 11.25 5.52
CA ILE A 81 23.09 10.80 6.64
C ILE A 81 21.62 10.81 6.23
N ILE A 82 21.00 9.64 6.25
CA ILE A 82 19.57 9.46 6.05
C ILE A 82 18.88 9.47 7.41
N LYS A 83 17.97 10.45 7.59
CA LYS A 83 17.16 10.59 8.80
C LYS A 83 15.80 9.92 8.62
N PRO A 84 15.20 9.39 9.70
CA PRO A 84 13.90 8.74 9.63
C PRO A 84 12.81 9.79 9.37
N LEU A 85 12.00 9.54 8.36
CA LEU A 85 10.82 10.32 8.02
C LEU A 85 9.59 9.80 8.76
N ASP A 86 8.58 10.66 8.90
CA ASP A 86 7.29 10.28 9.51
C ASP A 86 6.44 9.39 8.59
N HIS A 87 6.70 9.44 7.29
CA HIS A 87 6.06 8.65 6.25
C HIS A 87 7.00 8.48 5.08
N THR A 88 6.84 7.38 4.35
CA THR A 88 7.59 7.08 3.13
C THR A 88 6.67 6.48 2.10
N ARG A 89 7.04 6.61 0.82
CA ARG A 89 6.30 6.01 -0.29
C ARG A 89 7.09 4.83 -0.83
N TYR A 90 6.50 3.65 -0.76
CA TYR A 90 7.10 2.42 -1.30
C TYR A 90 6.10 1.76 -2.25
N LEU A 91 6.50 1.53 -3.50
CA LEU A 91 5.66 0.91 -4.54
C LEU A 91 4.25 1.52 -4.59
N GLY A 92 4.18 2.85 -4.62
CA GLY A 92 2.91 3.58 -4.70
C GLY A 92 2.04 3.60 -3.43
N VAL A 93 2.39 2.84 -2.39
CA VAL A 93 1.74 2.83 -1.07
C VAL A 93 2.47 3.81 -0.16
N ILE A 94 1.70 4.58 0.61
CA ILE A 94 2.26 5.54 1.58
C ILE A 94 2.13 4.89 2.95
N ILE A 95 3.26 4.72 3.64
CA ILE A 95 3.31 4.08 4.94
C ILE A 95 3.70 5.13 5.96
N ASP A 96 2.86 5.32 6.96
CA ASP A 96 3.10 6.24 8.07
C ASP A 96 3.74 5.49 9.25
N LYS A 97 4.59 6.15 10.05
CA LYS A 97 5.26 5.53 11.21
C LYS A 97 4.31 4.91 12.25
N GLN A 98 3.06 5.38 12.26
CA GLN A 98 1.98 4.91 13.14
C GLN A 98 1.08 3.85 12.51
N LEU A 99 1.29 3.54 11.22
CA LEU A 99 0.43 2.64 10.44
C LEU A 99 -1.07 3.00 10.51
N ASN A 100 -1.39 4.29 10.60
CA ASN A 100 -2.77 4.78 10.69
C ASN A 100 -3.42 4.98 9.30
N TRP A 101 -2.65 4.84 8.23
CA TRP A 101 -3.06 4.94 6.83
C TRP A 101 -3.72 6.27 6.41
N ARG A 102 -3.66 7.32 7.24
CA ARG A 102 -4.38 8.57 6.97
C ARG A 102 -3.82 9.29 5.75
N ARG A 103 -2.49 9.40 5.64
CA ARG A 103 -1.86 10.05 4.48
C ARG A 103 -2.12 9.27 3.19
N HIS A 104 -2.16 7.94 3.29
CA HIS A 104 -2.51 7.09 2.16
C HIS A 104 -3.96 7.31 1.70
N LEU A 105 -4.91 7.44 2.64
CA LEU A 105 -6.30 7.77 2.31
C LEU A 105 -6.42 9.13 1.63
N ASP A 106 -5.73 10.16 2.13
CA ASP A 106 -5.77 11.49 1.54
C ASP A 106 -5.20 11.47 0.09
N HIS A 107 -4.17 10.66 -0.15
CA HIS A 107 -3.64 10.40 -1.49
C HIS A 107 -4.63 9.66 -2.41
N ILE A 108 -5.39 8.68 -1.89
CA ILE A 108 -6.45 8.02 -2.66
C ILE A 108 -7.57 9.02 -2.99
N GLU A 109 -8.00 9.83 -2.01
CA GLU A 109 -9.07 10.81 -2.19
C GLU A 109 -8.72 11.87 -3.23
N THR A 110 -7.50 12.40 -3.18
CA THR A 110 -7.02 13.38 -4.16
C THR A 110 -6.92 12.79 -5.57
N LYS A 111 -6.45 11.55 -5.69
CA LYS A 111 -6.38 10.86 -6.99
C LYS A 111 -7.75 10.51 -7.58
N ILE A 112 -8.71 10.12 -6.74
CA ILE A 112 -10.00 9.64 -7.23
C ILE A 112 -11.00 10.77 -7.49
N ALA A 113 -10.89 11.91 -6.80
CA ALA A 113 -11.76 13.07 -6.97
C ALA A 113 -12.00 13.47 -8.46
N PRO A 114 -10.96 13.65 -9.29
CA PRO A 114 -11.16 13.97 -10.71
C PRO A 114 -11.83 12.82 -11.50
N ARG A 115 -11.62 11.56 -11.11
CA ARG A 115 -12.27 10.40 -11.74
C ARG A 115 -13.75 10.33 -11.43
N ILE A 116 -14.15 10.70 -10.20
CA ILE A 116 -15.56 10.83 -9.83
C ILE A 116 -16.22 11.96 -10.63
N GLY A 117 -15.52 13.09 -10.82
CA GLY A 117 -15.97 14.17 -11.70
C GLY A 117 -16.21 13.70 -13.13
N LEU A 118 -15.25 12.95 -13.71
CA LEU A 118 -15.38 12.36 -15.03
C LEU A 118 -16.57 11.38 -15.13
N LEU A 119 -16.74 10.48 -14.16
CA LEU A 119 -17.88 9.56 -14.11
C LEU A 119 -19.22 10.31 -14.11
N ARG A 120 -19.28 11.41 -13.36
CA ARG A 120 -20.47 12.27 -13.28
C ARG A 120 -20.73 13.03 -14.57
N TYR A 121 -19.68 13.47 -15.26
CA TYR A 121 -19.80 14.11 -16.56
C TYR A 121 -20.36 13.11 -17.58
N LEU A 122 -19.73 11.94 -17.70
CA LEU A 122 -20.13 10.91 -18.66
C LEU A 122 -21.56 10.40 -18.44
N SER A 123 -21.98 10.22 -17.18
CA SER A 123 -23.35 9.78 -16.87
C SER A 123 -24.42 10.82 -17.20
N ARG A 124 -24.07 12.11 -17.26
CA ARG A 124 -24.99 13.20 -17.60
C ARG A 124 -25.03 13.52 -19.09
N THR A 125 -23.90 13.35 -19.79
CA THR A 125 -23.80 13.68 -21.22
C THR A 125 -24.29 12.57 -22.13
N ALA A 126 -24.28 11.31 -21.66
CA ALA A 126 -24.84 10.22 -22.42
C ALA A 126 -26.37 10.36 -22.49
N TYR A 127 -26.93 10.30 -23.70
CA TYR A 127 -28.38 10.34 -23.93
C TYR A 127 -29.08 9.15 -23.24
N GLU A 128 -28.43 7.98 -23.26
CA GLU A 128 -28.79 6.79 -22.47
C GLU A 128 -27.51 6.05 -22.03
N PRO A 129 -26.91 6.38 -20.87
CA PRO A 129 -25.73 5.67 -20.40
C PRO A 129 -26.12 4.23 -20.07
N ASN A 130 -25.63 3.27 -20.86
CA ASN A 130 -25.73 1.87 -20.50
C ASN A 130 -25.06 1.65 -19.14
N SER A 131 -25.86 1.31 -18.12
CA SER A 131 -25.41 1.10 -16.74
C SER A 131 -24.23 0.13 -16.66
N ARG A 132 -24.22 -0.91 -17.52
CA ARG A 132 -23.12 -1.88 -17.58
C ARG A 132 -21.81 -1.23 -18.05
N THR A 133 -21.87 -0.38 -19.06
CA THR A 133 -20.71 0.36 -19.58
C THR A 133 -20.17 1.32 -18.53
N MET A 134 -21.04 2.08 -17.86
CA MET A 134 -20.62 3.01 -16.81
C MET A 134 -19.99 2.29 -15.61
N ILE A 135 -20.54 1.12 -15.23
CA ILE A 135 -19.94 0.27 -14.20
C ILE A 135 -18.56 -0.23 -14.63
N ASN A 136 -18.38 -0.62 -15.89
CA ASN A 136 -17.08 -1.03 -16.41
C ASN A 136 -16.07 0.11 -16.38
N ILE A 137 -16.48 1.33 -16.77
CA ILE A 137 -15.63 2.52 -16.68
C ILE A 137 -15.23 2.77 -15.22
N PHE A 138 -16.19 2.72 -14.28
CA PHE A 138 -15.90 2.82 -12.84
C PHE A 138 -14.87 1.77 -12.38
N LYS A 139 -15.03 0.49 -12.80
CA LYS A 139 -14.09 -0.58 -12.47
C LYS A 139 -12.69 -0.27 -12.99
N SER A 140 -12.58 0.26 -14.21
CA SER A 140 -11.27 0.53 -14.84
C SER A 140 -10.54 1.73 -14.22
N ILE A 141 -11.25 2.82 -13.88
CA ILE A 141 -10.58 4.08 -13.50
C ILE A 141 -10.62 4.40 -12.00
N ALA A 142 -11.67 3.98 -11.29
CA ALA A 142 -11.89 4.36 -9.89
C ALA A 142 -11.55 3.20 -8.95
N ARG A 143 -12.05 1.99 -9.24
CA ARG A 143 -11.79 0.81 -8.42
C ARG A 143 -10.32 0.43 -8.38
N THR A 144 -9.61 0.54 -9.50
CA THR A 144 -8.15 0.28 -9.58
C THR A 144 -7.36 1.15 -8.62
N ILE A 145 -7.72 2.42 -8.47
CA ILE A 145 -7.08 3.34 -7.51
C ILE A 145 -7.40 2.94 -6.08
N ILE A 146 -8.67 2.63 -5.79
CA ILE A 146 -9.13 2.30 -4.43
C ILE A 146 -8.44 1.02 -3.89
N ILE A 147 -8.26 0.03 -4.75
CA ILE A 147 -7.77 -1.30 -4.37
C ILE A 147 -6.26 -1.39 -4.41
N TYR A 148 -5.58 -0.39 -4.98
CA TYR A 148 -4.15 -0.39 -5.00
C TYR A 148 -3.58 -0.46 -3.56
N GLY A 149 -2.72 -1.44 -3.29
CA GLY A 149 -2.20 -1.69 -1.95
C GLY A 149 -3.15 -2.42 -1.00
N TYR A 150 -4.24 -3.04 -1.51
CA TYR A 150 -5.21 -3.77 -0.67
C TYR A 150 -4.61 -4.83 0.28
N PRO A 151 -3.54 -5.58 -0.05
CA PRO A 151 -3.01 -6.59 0.87
C PRO A 151 -2.54 -5.98 2.18
N VAL A 152 -1.93 -4.80 2.09
CA VAL A 152 -1.42 -4.07 3.25
C VAL A 152 -2.56 -3.32 3.96
N LEU A 153 -3.46 -2.70 3.20
CA LEU A 153 -4.63 -1.98 3.73
C LEU A 153 -5.63 -2.87 4.49
N LEU A 154 -5.65 -4.18 4.26
CA LEU A 154 -6.52 -5.10 5.01
C LEU A 154 -6.19 -5.13 6.50
N THR A 155 -4.95 -4.81 6.88
CA THR A 155 -4.53 -4.64 8.29
C THR A 155 -5.03 -3.34 8.93
N ALA A 156 -5.61 -2.44 8.15
CA ALA A 156 -6.04 -1.12 8.63
C ALA A 156 -7.35 -1.18 9.45
N ASP A 157 -7.51 -0.18 10.31
CA ASP A 157 -8.69 -0.01 11.16
C ASP A 157 -10.01 0.09 10.37
N ARG A 158 -11.12 -0.26 11.05
CA ARG A 158 -12.47 -0.12 10.50
C ARG A 158 -12.77 1.29 9.98
N ASN A 159 -12.24 2.32 10.62
CA ASN A 159 -12.43 3.72 10.21
C ASN A 159 -11.84 4.01 8.82
N VAL A 160 -10.69 3.42 8.51
CA VAL A 160 -10.04 3.52 7.19
C VAL A 160 -10.95 2.91 6.13
N TRP A 161 -11.41 1.68 6.37
CA TRP A 161 -12.31 0.97 5.46
C TRP A 161 -13.67 1.66 5.28
N ASN A 162 -14.23 2.26 6.33
CA ASN A 162 -15.46 3.05 6.24
C ASN A 162 -15.28 4.26 5.31
N ARG A 163 -14.15 4.96 5.42
CA ARG A 163 -13.83 6.12 4.58
C ARG A 163 -13.64 5.69 3.11
N ILE A 164 -12.94 4.59 2.86
CA ILE A 164 -12.82 4.00 1.52
C ILE A 164 -14.19 3.58 0.95
N GLN A 165 -15.05 2.99 1.76
CA GLN A 165 -16.39 2.60 1.33
C GLN A 165 -17.23 3.82 0.93
N ILE A 166 -17.11 4.95 1.64
CA ILE A 166 -17.77 6.20 1.28
C ILE A 166 -17.27 6.69 -0.10
N ILE A 167 -15.98 6.60 -0.38
CA ILE A 167 -15.38 6.95 -1.68
C ILE A 167 -15.96 6.08 -2.80
N GLN A 168 -16.01 4.75 -2.61
CA GLN A 168 -16.63 3.84 -3.57
C GLN A 168 -18.11 4.22 -3.81
N ASN A 169 -18.86 4.48 -2.75
CA ASN A 169 -20.28 4.83 -2.86
C ASN A 169 -20.49 6.14 -3.62
N LYS A 170 -19.62 7.15 -3.41
CA LYS A 170 -19.65 8.41 -4.18
C LYS A 170 -19.36 8.16 -5.66
N ALA A 171 -18.37 7.33 -5.96
CA ALA A 171 -18.01 6.99 -7.34
C ALA A 171 -19.11 6.19 -8.05
N LEU A 172 -19.77 5.25 -7.37
CA LEU A 172 -20.90 4.48 -7.92
C LEU A 172 -22.11 5.35 -8.21
N ARG A 173 -22.46 6.26 -7.28
CA ARG A 173 -23.54 7.24 -7.53
C ARG A 173 -23.23 8.12 -8.74
N ALA A 174 -21.98 8.59 -8.87
CA ALA A 174 -21.56 9.37 -10.01
C ALA A 174 -21.65 8.59 -11.33
N ALA A 175 -21.22 7.31 -11.34
CA ALA A 175 -21.28 6.45 -12.52
C ALA A 175 -22.71 6.14 -12.96
N LEU A 176 -23.63 5.94 -12.02
CA LEU A 176 -25.03 5.62 -12.31
C LEU A 176 -25.93 6.85 -12.45
N GLY A 177 -25.40 8.07 -12.29
CA GLY A 177 -26.20 9.30 -12.31
C GLY A 177 -27.18 9.42 -11.13
N LEU A 178 -26.94 8.71 -10.03
CA LEU A 178 -27.86 8.65 -8.89
C LEU A 178 -27.68 9.85 -7.94
N PRO A 179 -28.78 10.34 -7.32
CA PRO A 179 -28.71 11.37 -6.29
C PRO A 179 -27.87 10.96 -5.07
N MET A 180 -27.33 11.95 -4.35
CA MET A 180 -26.42 11.69 -3.24
C MET A 180 -27.09 10.98 -2.04
N TYR A 181 -28.40 11.15 -1.88
CA TYR A 181 -29.22 10.55 -0.82
C TYR A 181 -29.69 9.12 -1.13
N THR A 182 -29.41 8.56 -2.32
CA THR A 182 -29.79 7.17 -2.63
C THR A 182 -29.17 6.20 -1.63
N SER A 183 -29.93 5.22 -1.14
CA SER A 183 -29.45 4.27 -0.14
C SER A 183 -28.27 3.45 -0.65
N VAL A 184 -27.33 3.15 0.24
CA VAL A 184 -26.12 2.37 -0.09
C VAL A 184 -26.50 0.97 -0.57
N GLU A 185 -27.47 0.34 0.09
CA GLU A 185 -27.99 -0.99 -0.27
C GLU A 185 -28.55 -1.03 -1.70
N TYR A 186 -29.34 -0.03 -2.08
CA TYR A 186 -29.90 0.05 -3.43
C TYR A 186 -28.81 0.18 -4.49
N ILE A 187 -27.78 1.00 -4.26
CA ILE A 187 -26.66 1.20 -5.19
C ILE A 187 -25.91 -0.12 -5.41
N HIS A 188 -25.63 -0.87 -4.35
CA HIS A 188 -24.95 -2.15 -4.45
C HIS A 188 -25.81 -3.22 -5.15
N LYS A 189 -27.13 -3.21 -4.90
CA LYS A 189 -28.09 -4.11 -5.57
C LYS A 189 -28.17 -3.86 -7.07
N ILE A 190 -28.32 -2.61 -7.50
CA ILE A 190 -28.47 -2.27 -8.93
C ILE A 190 -27.14 -2.40 -9.69
N SER A 191 -26.02 -2.08 -9.05
CA SER A 191 -24.70 -2.19 -9.69
C SER A 191 -24.10 -3.60 -9.68
N ASN A 192 -24.66 -4.50 -8.87
CA ASN A 192 -24.10 -5.82 -8.57
C ASN A 192 -22.61 -5.74 -8.19
N ILE A 193 -22.28 -4.76 -7.35
CA ILE A 193 -20.91 -4.53 -6.88
C ILE A 193 -20.84 -4.85 -5.39
N PRO A 194 -19.89 -5.68 -4.94
CA PRO A 194 -19.67 -5.91 -3.51
C PRO A 194 -19.14 -4.66 -2.81
N LYS A 195 -19.25 -4.66 -1.47
CA LYS A 195 -18.55 -3.68 -0.62
C LYS A 195 -17.04 -3.82 -0.82
N ILE A 196 -16.32 -2.73 -0.60
CA ILE A 196 -14.90 -2.69 -0.98
C ILE A 196 -14.05 -3.67 -0.17
N LYS A 197 -14.34 -3.79 1.13
CA LYS A 197 -13.60 -4.69 2.03
C LYS A 197 -13.80 -6.14 1.63
N ASP A 198 -15.05 -6.55 1.37
CA ASP A 198 -15.40 -7.91 0.95
C ASP A 198 -14.74 -8.25 -0.40
N TYR A 199 -14.66 -7.26 -1.30
CA TYR A 199 -13.98 -7.44 -2.57
C TYR A 199 -12.46 -7.58 -2.39
N ALA A 200 -11.85 -6.75 -1.55
CA ALA A 200 -10.43 -6.80 -1.25
C ALA A 200 -10.01 -8.12 -0.57
N THR A 201 -10.81 -8.63 0.38
CA THR A 201 -10.57 -9.93 1.00
C THR A 201 -10.71 -11.07 -0.01
N THR A 202 -11.70 -11.00 -0.90
CA THR A 202 -11.86 -11.99 -1.99
C THR A 202 -10.65 -11.98 -2.92
N LEU A 203 -10.16 -10.80 -3.32
CA LEU A 203 -8.95 -10.67 -4.13
C LEU A 203 -7.71 -11.22 -3.42
N LEU A 204 -7.57 -10.97 -2.11
CA LEU A 204 -6.47 -11.51 -1.32
C LEU A 204 -6.48 -13.04 -1.34
N LYS A 205 -7.64 -13.65 -1.05
CA LYS A 205 -7.82 -15.10 -1.09
C LYS A 205 -7.45 -15.68 -2.46
N GLN A 206 -7.92 -15.08 -3.54
CA GLN A 206 -7.59 -15.52 -4.90
C GLN A 206 -6.09 -15.39 -5.19
N SER A 207 -5.47 -14.26 -4.85
CA SER A 207 -4.04 -14.02 -5.08
C SER A 207 -3.16 -15.01 -4.31
N ILE A 208 -3.53 -15.34 -3.07
CA ILE A 208 -2.83 -16.33 -2.26
C ILE A 208 -3.04 -17.73 -2.85
N GLN A 209 -4.27 -18.10 -3.23
CA GLN A 209 -4.52 -19.39 -3.88
C GLN A 209 -3.64 -19.57 -5.12
N THR A 210 -3.62 -18.61 -6.03
CA THR A 210 -2.77 -18.63 -7.23
C THR A 210 -1.27 -18.67 -6.88
N ALA A 211 -0.83 -17.97 -5.85
CA ALA A 211 0.56 -18.03 -5.40
C ALA A 211 0.92 -19.40 -4.83
N THR A 212 0.01 -20.04 -4.10
CA THR A 212 0.24 -21.36 -3.48
C THR A 212 0.18 -22.53 -4.46
N THR A 213 -0.47 -22.38 -5.62
CA THR A 213 -0.44 -23.37 -6.69
C THR A 213 0.85 -23.31 -7.49
N ASN A 214 1.51 -22.14 -7.54
CA ASN A 214 2.66 -21.89 -8.42
C ASN A 214 4.02 -21.88 -7.69
N ASN A 215 4.04 -21.80 -6.35
CA ASN A 215 5.28 -21.64 -5.58
C ASN A 215 5.60 -22.83 -4.66
N ALA A 216 6.89 -22.96 -4.32
CA ALA A 216 7.43 -23.98 -3.42
C ALA A 216 6.78 -23.94 -2.00
N ILE A 217 6.85 -25.09 -1.32
CA ILE A 217 6.15 -25.41 -0.05
C ILE A 217 6.43 -24.38 1.08
N THR A 218 7.61 -23.76 1.11
CA THR A 218 8.00 -22.81 2.17
C THR A 218 7.26 -21.48 2.07
N SER A 219 7.07 -20.94 0.86
CA SER A 219 6.30 -19.72 0.63
C SER A 219 4.81 -19.93 0.92
N LYS A 220 4.34 -21.18 0.79
CA LYS A 220 2.95 -21.55 1.02
C LYS A 220 2.53 -21.43 2.49
N LYS A 221 3.38 -21.85 3.44
CA LYS A 221 3.11 -21.72 4.88
C LYS A 221 3.01 -20.26 5.32
N HIS A 222 3.99 -19.42 4.93
CA HIS A 222 3.98 -18.01 5.29
C HIS A 222 2.76 -17.25 4.72
N LEU A 223 2.37 -17.57 3.47
CA LEU A 223 1.17 -16.98 2.86
C LEU A 223 -0.14 -17.48 3.52
N GLN A 224 -0.15 -18.70 4.07
CA GLN A 224 -1.28 -19.23 4.84
C GLN A 224 -1.40 -18.54 6.20
N ASP A 225 -0.29 -18.31 6.91
CA ASP A 225 -0.28 -17.57 8.18
C ASP A 225 -0.81 -16.14 8.01
N ILE A 226 -0.48 -15.48 6.89
CA ILE A 226 -1.01 -14.15 6.54
C ILE A 226 -2.53 -14.20 6.37
N LEU A 227 -3.06 -15.28 5.78
CA LEU A 227 -4.49 -15.43 5.54
C LEU A 227 -5.26 -15.68 6.86
N GLU A 228 -4.67 -16.43 7.79
CA GLU A 228 -5.27 -16.73 9.10
C GLU A 228 -5.23 -15.55 10.08
N ASN A 229 -4.23 -14.67 9.98
CA ASN A 229 -4.08 -13.52 10.88
C ASN A 229 -4.79 -12.24 10.38
N ILE A 230 -5.16 -12.15 9.10
CA ILE A 230 -5.80 -10.96 8.49
C ILE A 230 -7.32 -11.09 8.37
N LEU A 231 -7.86 -12.32 8.33
CA LEU A 231 -9.30 -12.61 8.28
C LEU A 231 -9.91 -12.75 9.67
#